data_AF-A0A973RTV1-F1
#
_entry.id   AF-A0A973RTV1-F1
#
_cell.length_a   1.000
_cell.length_b   1.000
_cell.length_c   1.000
_cell.angle_alpha   90.00
_cell.angle_beta   90.00
_cell.angle_gamma   90.00
#
_symmetry.space_group_name_H-M   'P 1'
#
loop_
_entity.id
_entity.type
_entity.pdbx_description
1 polymer ?
#
loop_
_entity_poly.entity_id
_entity_poly.type
_entity_poly.pdbx_seq_one_letter_code
_entity_poly.pdbx_strand_id
1 'polypeptide(L)' 'ILGLAYNVADVAEFLRRAGLEIDPADVAHSPWIDWRGVGPEHWGPEA' A
#
# COMPACT_ATOMS: atom_id res chain seq x y z
N ILE A 1 -6.11 0.52 16.75
CA ILE A 1 -6.16 0.14 15.32
C ILE A 1 -5.16 -0.99 15.12
N LEU A 2 -5.60 -2.15 14.62
CA LEU A 2 -4.72 -3.18 14.07
C LEU A 2 -4.75 -3.03 12.55
N GLY A 3 -3.60 -3.03 11.88
CA GLY A 3 -3.53 -2.89 10.41
C GLY A 3 -3.39 -1.44 9.91
N LEU A 4 -2.60 -0.60 10.58
CA LEU A 4 -2.16 0.68 10.02
C LEU A 4 -0.87 0.45 9.22
N ALA A 5 -0.88 0.83 7.95
CA ALA A 5 0.30 0.91 7.10
C ALA A 5 0.91 2.31 7.20
N TYR A 6 2.22 2.40 7.41
CA TYR A 6 2.97 3.66 7.40
C TYR A 6 3.60 3.97 6.04
N ASN A 7 3.75 2.94 5.20
CA ASN A 7 4.27 3.06 3.85
C ASN A 7 3.70 1.93 2.98
N VAL A 8 4.03 1.97 1.70
CA VAL A 8 3.56 1.00 0.70
C VAL A 8 4.08 -0.43 0.93
N ALA A 9 5.23 -0.60 1.57
CA ALA A 9 5.79 -1.92 1.88
C ALA A 9 4.95 -2.65 2.96
N ASP A 10 4.37 -1.92 3.90
CA ASP A 10 3.44 -2.50 4.87
C ASP A 10 2.18 -3.07 4.18
N VAL A 11 1.70 -2.40 3.11
CA VAL A 11 0.57 -2.88 2.30
C VAL A 11 0.96 -4.14 1.53
N ALA A 12 2.15 -4.16 0.91
CA ALA A 12 2.67 -5.35 0.24
C ALA A 12 2.78 -6.56 1.18
N GLU A 13 3.28 -6.35 2.40
CA GLU A 13 3.39 -7.40 3.42
C GLU A 13 2.01 -7.89 3.88
N PHE A 14 1.02 -7.01 3.99
CA PHE A 14 -0.36 -7.40 4.27
C PHE A 14 -0.93 -8.31 3.18
N LEU A 15 -0.73 -7.96 1.90
CA LEU A 15 -1.16 -8.77 0.76
C LEU A 15 -0.44 -10.13 0.71
N ARG A 16 0.88 -10.14 0.96
CA ARG A 16 1.67 -11.37 1.01
C ARG A 16 1.15 -12.36 2.04
N ARG A 17 0.76 -11.88 3.23
CA ARG A 17 0.16 -12.72 4.28
C ARG A 17 -1.21 -13.27 3.90
N ALA A 18 -1.90 -12.63 2.96
CA ALA A 18 -3.13 -13.11 2.35
C ALA A 18 -2.90 -14.03 1.12
N GLY A 19 -1.65 -14.30 0.74
CA GLY A 19 -1.28 -15.13 -0.42
C GLY A 19 -1.22 -14.36 -1.75
N LEU A 20 -1.26 -13.03 -1.70
CA LEU A 20 -1.16 -12.13 -2.86
C LEU A 20 0.24 -11.50 -2.88
N GLU A 21 1.18 -12.09 -3.62
CA GLU A 21 2.53 -11.56 -3.75
C GLU A 21 2.59 -10.40 -4.75
N ILE A 22 3.23 -9.30 -4.36
CA ILE A 22 3.42 -8.10 -5.19
C ILE A 22 4.68 -7.35 -4.72
N ASP A 23 5.42 -6.77 -5.66
CA ASP A 23 6.54 -5.87 -5.31
C ASP A 23 5.98 -4.56 -4.70
N PRO A 24 6.57 -4.03 -3.61
CA PRO A 24 6.16 -2.74 -3.06
C PRO A 24 6.07 -1.60 -4.08
N ALA A 25 6.91 -1.59 -5.12
CA ALA A 25 6.89 -0.59 -6.18
C ALA A 25 5.64 -0.68 -7.07
N ASP A 26 5.02 -1.86 -7.16
CA ASP A 26 3.86 -2.11 -8.03
C ASP A 26 2.51 -1.96 -7.30
N VAL A 27 2.52 -1.89 -5.97
CA VAL A 27 1.30 -1.81 -5.14
C VAL A 27 0.40 -0.64 -5.53
N ALA A 28 0.99 0.51 -5.87
CA ALA A 28 0.24 1.70 -6.27
C ALA A 28 -0.64 1.47 -7.51
N HIS A 29 -0.19 0.56 -8.39
CA HIS A 29 -0.84 0.25 -9.66
C HIS A 29 -1.64 -1.07 -9.61
N SER A 30 -1.72 -1.71 -8.44
CA SER A 30 -2.45 -2.96 -8.27
C SER A 30 -3.95 -2.78 -8.53
N PRO A 31 -4.59 -3.65 -9.32
CA PRO A 31 -6.03 -3.59 -9.56
C PRO A 31 -6.86 -4.01 -8.33
N TRP A 32 -6.22 -4.48 -7.26
CA TRP A 32 -6.91 -4.93 -6.04
C TRP A 32 -7.19 -3.80 -5.05
N ILE A 33 -6.55 -2.63 -5.25
CA ILE A 33 -6.58 -1.52 -4.30
C ILE A 33 -7.31 -0.34 -4.93
N ASP A 34 -8.34 0.14 -4.24
CA ASP A 34 -8.99 1.41 -4.56
C ASP A 34 -8.49 2.50 -3.60
N TRP A 35 -7.69 3.43 -4.12
CA TRP A 35 -7.13 4.54 -3.34
C TRP A 35 -8.16 5.65 -3.19
N ARG A 36 -8.43 6.06 -1.94
CA ARG A 36 -9.39 7.13 -1.62
C ARG A 36 -8.64 8.33 -1.05
N GLY A 37 -8.95 9.52 -1.56
CA GLY A 37 -8.20 10.75 -1.25
C GLY A 37 -7.01 10.89 -2.19
N VAL A 38 -5.80 10.64 -1.68
CA VAL A 38 -4.55 10.65 -2.46
C VAL A 38 -3.94 9.25 -2.50
N GLY A 39 -3.27 8.92 -3.61
CA GLY A 39 -2.56 7.66 -3.76
C GLY A 39 -1.28 7.61 -2.93
N PRO A 40 -0.60 6.45 -2.89
CA PRO A 40 0.59 6.22 -2.09
C PRO A 40 1.75 7.16 -2.45
N GLU A 41 1.73 7.77 -3.65
CA GLU A 41 2.68 8.80 -4.06
C GLU A 41 2.62 10.11 -3.23
N HIS A 42 1.55 10.30 -2.46
CA HIS A 42 1.36 11.45 -1.56
C HIS A 42 1.38 11.07 -0.06
N TRP A 43 1.68 9.81 0.27
CA TRP A 43 1.75 9.35 1.65
C TRP A 43 3.12 9.71 2.24
N GLY A 44 3.26 10.95 2.70
CA GLY A 44 4.48 11.47 3.33
C GLY A 44 4.23 12.88 3.88
N PRO A 45 5.13 13.43 4.71
CA PRO A 45 5.02 14.83 5.09
C PRO A 45 5.01 15.72 3.84
N GLU A 46 4.09 16.68 3.77
CA GLU A 46 4.15 17.76 2.77
C GLU A 46 5.53 18.43 2.86
N ALA A 47 6.24 18.49 1.74
CA ALA A 47 7.54 19.14 1.63
C ALA A 47 7.40 20.67 1.62
#